data_AF-A0A7R9DFZ5-F1
#
_entry.id   AF-A0A7R9DFZ5-F1
#
_cell.length_a   1.000
_cell.length_b   1.000
_cell.length_c   1.000
_cell.angle_alpha   90.00
_cell.angle_beta   90.00
_cell.angle_gamma   90.00
#
_symmetry.space_group_name_H-M   'P 1'
#
loop_
_entity.id
_entity.type
_entity.pdbx_description
1 polymer ?
#
loop_
_entity_poly.entity_id
_entity_poly.type
_entity_poly.pdbx_seq_one_letter_code
_entity_poly.pdbx_strand_id
1 'polypeptide(L)'
;MLEDKTREKVRKKCPRGVYDPVRSILGDEILGEIFLSVLLQCSRLVFRLNLNNSVFLDECWELPDCLTLELVPSKALGICVTFVGGKAIVAGIKRTSVAAEDGKVCVGDILEELNGNHVTTNSHGKLGAIMRKGSGKPINLTIIKAHHSKTGDLYPPIINLLHRARLDPDDVRAKQLAALHGDVCSDDALM
;
A
#
# COMPACT_ATOMS: atom_id res chain seq x y z
N MET A 1 7.79 44.56 8.79
CA MET A 1 6.80 45.37 8.04
C MET A 1 6.27 44.70 6.75
N LEU A 2 6.92 43.63 6.24
CA LEU A 2 6.42 42.85 5.08
C LEU A 2 5.57 41.62 5.47
N GLU A 3 5.60 41.18 6.74
CA GLU A 3 4.88 40.00 7.22
C GLU A 3 3.39 40.29 7.55
N ASP A 4 3.07 41.48 8.06
CA ASP A 4 1.69 41.87 8.39
C ASP A 4 0.79 42.04 7.15
N LYS A 5 1.34 42.55 6.05
CA LYS A 5 0.56 42.74 4.80
C LYS A 5 0.14 41.43 4.15
N THR A 6 0.88 40.34 4.40
CA THR A 6 0.55 39.00 3.88
C THR A 6 -0.53 38.34 4.75
N ARG A 7 -0.47 38.52 6.08
CA ARG A 7 -1.48 38.03 7.03
C ARG A 7 -2.87 38.63 6.81
N GLU A 8 -2.93 39.93 6.54
CA GLU A 8 -4.21 40.62 6.31
C GLU A 8 -4.87 40.24 4.96
N LYS A 9 -4.06 39.91 3.94
CA LYS A 9 -4.56 39.48 2.63
C LYS A 9 -5.17 38.08 2.63
N VAL A 10 -4.70 37.17 3.49
CA VAL A 10 -5.25 35.80 3.62
C VAL A 10 -6.61 35.81 4.33
N ARG A 11 -6.77 36.61 5.40
CA ARG A 11 -8.04 36.72 6.14
C ARG A 11 -9.17 37.37 5.31
N LYS A 12 -8.85 38.31 4.39
CA LYS A 12 -9.85 39.06 3.61
C LYS A 12 -10.49 38.30 2.44
N LYS A 13 -10.07 37.08 2.13
CA LYS A 13 -10.55 36.30 0.98
C LYS A 13 -11.29 35.01 1.34
N CYS A 14 -11.73 34.85 2.59
CA CYS A 14 -12.60 33.73 2.96
C CYS A 14 -14.04 34.00 2.50
N PRO A 15 -14.67 33.12 1.70
CA PRO A 15 -16.07 33.29 1.32
C PRO A 15 -16.92 33.30 2.58
N ARG A 16 -17.70 34.37 2.78
CA ARG A 16 -18.60 34.46 3.94
C ARG A 16 -19.60 33.29 3.86
N GLY A 17 -19.63 32.43 4.88
CA GLY A 17 -20.60 31.34 5.01
C GLY A 17 -20.10 29.90 4.87
N VAL A 18 -18.78 29.65 4.69
CA VAL A 18 -18.25 28.27 4.62
C VAL A 18 -18.09 27.63 6.01
N TYR A 19 -17.83 28.45 7.04
CA TYR A 19 -17.63 27.99 8.43
C TYR A 19 -18.37 28.91 9.41
N ASP A 20 -18.73 28.37 10.57
CA ASP A 20 -19.35 29.15 11.65
C ASP A 20 -18.34 30.18 12.22
N PRO A 21 -18.69 31.48 12.27
CA PRO A 21 -17.75 32.54 12.67
C PRO A 21 -17.40 32.54 14.16
N VAL A 22 -18.17 31.85 15.01
CA VAL A 22 -17.99 31.86 16.47
C VAL A 22 -17.55 30.49 17.00
N ARG A 23 -17.93 29.40 16.32
CA ARG A 23 -17.68 28.01 16.76
C ARG A 23 -16.63 27.29 15.94
N SER A 24 -16.31 27.76 14.74
CA SER A 24 -15.25 27.15 13.93
C SER A 24 -13.88 27.60 14.43
N ILE A 25 -12.93 26.66 14.44
CA ILE A 25 -11.50 26.94 14.64
C ILE A 25 -11.01 28.00 13.65
N LEU A 26 -11.57 28.03 12.43
CA LEU A 26 -11.20 29.00 11.39
C LEU A 26 -11.90 30.36 11.52
N GLY A 27 -12.97 30.44 12.33
CA GLY A 27 -13.73 31.66 12.58
C GLY A 27 -13.26 32.42 13.83
N ASP A 28 -12.80 31.67 14.84
CA ASP A 28 -12.26 32.22 16.08
C ASP A 28 -10.79 32.62 15.91
N GLU A 29 -10.45 33.85 16.32
CA GLU A 29 -9.10 34.41 16.15
C GLU A 29 -8.05 33.66 16.97
N ILE A 30 -8.37 33.25 18.19
CA ILE A 30 -7.41 32.58 19.08
C ILE A 30 -7.18 31.15 18.61
N LEU A 31 -8.26 30.41 18.34
CA LEU A 31 -8.16 29.03 17.85
C LEU A 31 -7.50 28.97 16.47
N GLY A 32 -7.76 29.96 15.61
CA GLY A 32 -7.11 30.10 14.31
C GLY A 32 -5.60 30.26 14.42
N GLU A 33 -5.12 31.11 15.33
CA GLU A 33 -3.67 31.28 15.56
C GLU A 33 -3.02 30.03 16.16
N ILE A 34 -3.71 29.33 17.09
CA ILE A 34 -3.23 28.05 17.63
C ILE A 34 -3.11 27.01 16.51
N PHE A 35 -4.14 26.90 15.68
CA PHE A 35 -4.15 25.98 14.54
C PHE A 35 -3.03 26.30 13.53
N LEU A 36 -2.82 27.57 13.21
CA LEU A 36 -1.72 28.01 12.33
C LEU A 36 -0.35 27.71 12.93
N SER A 37 -0.19 27.87 14.25
CA SER A 37 1.05 27.51 14.95
C SER A 37 1.35 26.01 14.84
N VAL A 38 0.33 25.17 14.99
CA VAL A 38 0.43 23.72 14.78
C VAL A 38 0.80 23.39 13.33
N LEU A 39 0.10 23.96 12.35
CA LEU A 39 0.41 23.77 10.93
C LEU A 39 1.84 24.21 10.58
N LEU A 40 2.34 25.30 11.19
CA LEU A 40 3.71 25.76 11.01
C LEU A 40 4.74 24.78 11.61
N GLN A 41 4.41 24.10 12.71
CA GLN A 41 5.26 23.01 13.20
C GLN A 41 5.18 21.80 12.27
N CYS A 42 4.00 21.42 11.79
CA CYS A 42 3.83 20.34 10.82
C CYS A 42 4.59 20.60 9.52
N SER A 43 4.67 21.85 9.04
CA SER A 43 5.43 22.19 7.82
C SER A 43 6.94 22.05 7.98
N ARG A 44 7.44 21.97 9.22
CA ARG A 44 8.86 21.71 9.51
C ARG A 44 9.16 20.22 9.57
N LEU A 45 8.14 19.37 9.67
CA LEU A 45 8.31 17.93 9.62
C LEU A 45 8.65 17.54 8.18
N VAL A 46 9.77 16.84 8.00
CA VAL A 46 10.11 16.23 6.72
C VAL A 46 9.32 14.94 6.59
N PHE A 47 8.06 15.08 6.17
CA PHE A 47 7.19 13.94 5.92
C PHE A 47 7.46 13.41 4.50
N ARG A 48 8.22 12.31 4.42
CA ARG A 48 8.43 11.59 3.16
C ARG A 48 7.22 10.70 2.88
N LEU A 49 6.11 11.31 2.49
CA LEU A 49 4.92 10.58 2.07
C LEU A 49 5.14 9.98 0.69
N ASN A 50 5.22 8.66 0.61
CA ASN A 50 5.12 7.96 -0.65
C ASN A 50 3.65 7.62 -0.91
N LEU A 51 3.00 8.40 -1.77
CA LEU A 51 1.59 8.17 -2.13
C LEU A 51 1.36 6.84 -2.85
N ASN A 52 2.39 6.26 -3.46
CA ASN A 52 2.30 4.91 -4.05
C ASN A 52 2.29 3.80 -2.99
N ASN A 53 2.54 4.16 -1.72
CA ASN A 53 2.53 3.28 -0.57
C ASN A 53 1.46 3.71 0.44
N SER A 54 0.33 4.21 -0.04
CA SER A 54 -0.71 4.83 0.82
C SER A 54 -1.92 3.93 1.10
N VAL A 55 -1.93 2.68 0.61
CA VAL A 55 -3.14 1.83 0.61
C VAL A 55 -3.69 1.51 2.00
N PHE A 56 -2.87 1.68 3.04
CA PHE A 56 -3.25 1.44 4.43
C PHE A 56 -3.45 2.70 5.24
N LEU A 57 -3.33 3.91 4.67
CA LEU A 57 -3.46 5.16 5.44
C LEU A 57 -4.83 5.36 6.08
N ASP A 58 -5.88 4.73 5.52
CA ASP A 58 -7.22 4.72 6.12
C ASP A 58 -7.30 3.83 7.38
N GLU A 59 -6.35 2.90 7.55
CA GLU A 59 -6.30 1.93 8.66
C GLU A 59 -5.19 2.25 9.67
N CYS A 60 -4.02 2.67 9.19
CA CYS A 60 -2.84 2.92 9.99
C CYS A 60 -1.91 3.95 9.32
N TRP A 61 -1.23 4.77 10.14
CA TRP A 61 -0.21 5.72 9.67
C TRP A 61 1.17 5.08 9.44
N GLU A 62 1.34 3.83 9.85
CA GLU A 62 2.54 3.05 9.55
C GLU A 62 2.49 2.57 8.10
N LEU A 63 3.52 2.91 7.31
CA LEU A 63 3.59 2.52 5.91
C LEU A 63 4.23 1.13 5.80
N PRO A 64 3.67 0.20 5.00
CA PRO A 64 4.30 -1.08 4.76
C PRO A 64 5.52 -0.94 3.83
N ASP A 65 6.29 -2.01 3.63
CA ASP A 65 7.32 -2.01 2.60
C ASP A 65 6.70 -2.32 1.23
N CYS A 66 7.06 -1.54 0.21
CA CYS A 66 6.62 -1.73 -1.17
C CYS A 66 7.77 -2.13 -2.08
N LEU A 67 7.49 -3.04 -3.01
CA LEU A 67 8.42 -3.54 -3.99
C LEU A 67 7.80 -3.44 -5.39
N THR A 68 8.44 -2.66 -6.26
CA THR A 68 8.08 -2.60 -7.68
C THR A 68 9.00 -3.52 -8.47
N LEU A 69 8.41 -4.39 -9.29
CA LEU A 69 9.11 -5.42 -10.08
C LEU A 69 8.76 -5.27 -11.55
N GLU A 70 9.78 -5.41 -12.40
CA GLU A 70 9.60 -5.63 -13.82
C GLU A 70 10.02 -7.07 -14.13
N LEU A 71 9.08 -7.88 -14.63
CA LEU A 71 9.31 -9.27 -15.02
C LEU A 71 9.30 -9.41 -16.53
N VAL A 72 9.92 -10.49 -17.00
CA VAL A 72 9.93 -10.85 -18.42
C VAL A 72 8.50 -11.03 -18.97
N PRO A 73 8.27 -10.78 -20.27
CA PRO A 73 6.98 -11.03 -20.89
C PRO A 73 6.54 -12.50 -20.70
N SER A 74 5.36 -12.70 -20.12
CA SER A 74 4.79 -14.03 -19.89
C SER A 74 3.29 -14.05 -20.10
N LYS A 75 2.75 -15.19 -20.52
CA LYS A 75 1.30 -15.42 -20.64
C LYS A 75 0.62 -15.52 -19.28
N ALA A 76 1.36 -15.94 -18.26
CA ALA A 76 0.85 -16.12 -16.90
C ALA A 76 1.92 -15.76 -15.87
N LEU A 77 1.51 -15.01 -14.85
CA LEU A 77 2.37 -14.61 -13.75
C LEU A 77 2.66 -15.78 -12.78
N GLY A 78 1.68 -16.68 -12.63
CA GLY A 78 1.75 -17.83 -11.73
C GLY A 78 1.58 -17.48 -10.25
N ILE A 79 0.84 -16.40 -9.97
CA ILE A 79 0.40 -16.02 -8.64
C ILE A 79 -1.09 -16.35 -8.52
N CYS A 80 -1.48 -16.96 -7.39
CA CYS A 80 -2.87 -17.09 -6.97
C CYS A 80 -3.16 -16.00 -5.94
N VAL A 81 -4.25 -15.25 -6.14
CA VAL A 81 -4.67 -14.19 -5.22
C VAL A 81 -6.07 -14.44 -4.68
N THR A 82 -6.28 -14.08 -3.41
CA THR A 82 -7.57 -14.07 -2.72
C THR A 82 -7.92 -12.62 -2.39
N PHE A 83 -9.13 -12.19 -2.73
CA PHE A 83 -9.57 -10.82 -2.48
C PHE A 83 -10.23 -10.69 -1.11
N VAL A 84 -9.67 -9.85 -0.25
CA VAL A 84 -10.16 -9.60 1.12
C VAL A 84 -10.04 -8.11 1.43
N GLY A 85 -11.13 -7.51 1.92
CA GLY A 85 -11.12 -6.11 2.36
C GLY A 85 -10.69 -5.11 1.28
N GLY A 86 -11.03 -5.38 0.02
CA GLY A 86 -10.62 -4.53 -1.11
C GLY A 86 -9.26 -4.86 -1.73
N LYS A 87 -8.45 -5.71 -1.08
CA LYS A 87 -7.05 -5.98 -1.43
C LYS A 87 -6.86 -7.40 -1.96
N ALA A 88 -5.89 -7.60 -2.86
CA ALA A 88 -5.58 -8.91 -3.43
C ALA A 88 -4.37 -9.55 -2.73
N ILE A 89 -4.63 -10.50 -1.83
CA ILE A 89 -3.60 -11.19 -1.04
C ILE A 89 -3.09 -12.39 -1.83
N VAL A 90 -1.77 -12.54 -1.92
CA VAL A 90 -1.11 -13.69 -2.54
C VAL A 90 -1.34 -14.92 -1.67
N ALA A 91 -2.16 -15.84 -2.15
CA ALA A 91 -2.47 -17.10 -1.47
C ALA A 91 -1.55 -18.25 -1.89
N GLY A 92 -0.91 -18.14 -3.06
CA GLY A 92 -0.03 -19.18 -3.58
C GLY A 92 0.80 -18.71 -4.76
N ILE A 93 1.95 -19.34 -4.97
CA ILE A 93 2.88 -19.04 -6.06
C ILE A 93 3.28 -20.36 -6.72
N LYS A 94 3.21 -20.41 -8.05
CA LYS A 94 3.59 -21.59 -8.83
C LYS A 94 5.12 -21.62 -8.99
N ARG A 95 5.77 -22.70 -8.55
CA ARG A 95 7.24 -22.82 -8.51
C ARG A 95 7.97 -22.55 -9.84
N THR A 96 7.38 -22.94 -10.96
CA THR A 96 7.97 -22.78 -12.30
C THR A 96 7.49 -21.50 -13.00
N SER A 97 6.99 -20.52 -12.26
CA SER A 97 6.51 -19.26 -12.83
C SER A 97 7.52 -18.15 -12.68
N VAL A 98 7.38 -17.13 -13.54
CA VAL A 98 8.18 -15.90 -13.49
C VAL A 98 8.08 -15.17 -12.16
N ALA A 99 7.00 -15.36 -11.40
CA ALA A 99 6.85 -14.75 -10.08
C ALA A 99 7.65 -15.48 -8.98
N ALA A 100 8.05 -16.74 -9.20
CA ALA A 100 8.79 -17.54 -8.24
C ALA A 100 10.31 -17.43 -8.40
N GLU A 101 10.81 -17.10 -9.59
CA GLU A 101 12.25 -17.19 -9.94
C GLU A 101 13.16 -16.41 -8.99
N ASP A 102 12.77 -15.19 -8.61
CA ASP A 102 13.59 -14.31 -7.77
C ASP A 102 13.26 -14.40 -6.26
N GLY A 103 12.24 -15.17 -5.86
CA GLY A 103 11.76 -15.24 -4.47
C GLY A 103 11.21 -13.92 -3.90
N LYS A 104 11.11 -12.86 -4.72
CA LYS A 104 10.71 -11.51 -4.31
C LYS A 104 9.24 -11.38 -3.92
N VAL A 105 8.39 -12.22 -4.50
CA VAL A 105 6.96 -12.35 -4.18
C VAL A 105 6.79 -13.55 -3.25
N CYS A 106 6.05 -13.39 -2.17
CA CYS A 106 5.78 -14.44 -1.20
C CYS A 106 4.28 -14.58 -0.93
N VAL A 107 3.89 -15.74 -0.37
CA VAL A 107 2.54 -15.91 0.17
C VAL A 107 2.32 -14.91 1.31
N GLY A 108 1.12 -14.33 1.38
CA GLY A 108 0.74 -13.29 2.33
C GLY A 108 1.00 -11.87 1.85
N ASP A 109 1.83 -11.65 0.83
CA ASP A 109 2.01 -10.34 0.23
C ASP A 109 0.72 -9.85 -0.45
N ILE A 110 0.63 -8.54 -0.75
CA ILE A 110 -0.50 -7.97 -1.48
C ILE A 110 -0.06 -7.53 -2.86
N LEU A 111 -0.81 -7.96 -3.87
CA LEU A 111 -0.70 -7.44 -5.23
C LEU A 111 -1.50 -6.14 -5.32
N GLU A 112 -0.80 -5.01 -5.33
CA GLU A 112 -1.43 -3.69 -5.38
C GLU A 112 -1.61 -3.18 -6.80
N GLU A 113 -0.62 -3.37 -7.67
CA GLU A 113 -0.68 -2.91 -9.06
C GLU A 113 -0.20 -3.96 -10.04
N LEU A 114 -0.87 -4.02 -11.20
CA LEU A 114 -0.48 -4.84 -12.33
C LEU A 114 -0.56 -4.04 -13.65
N ASN A 115 0.58 -3.87 -14.32
CA ASN A 115 0.73 -3.16 -15.58
C ASN A 115 0.08 -1.76 -15.58
N GLY A 116 0.26 -0.97 -14.51
CA GLY A 116 -0.36 0.35 -14.38
C GLY A 116 -1.81 0.35 -13.88
N ASN A 117 -2.37 -0.81 -13.51
CA ASN A 117 -3.74 -0.93 -13.03
C ASN A 117 -3.77 -1.34 -11.57
N HIS A 118 -4.40 -0.52 -10.72
CA HIS A 118 -4.65 -0.87 -9.33
C HIS A 118 -5.55 -2.10 -9.21
N VAL A 119 -5.13 -3.02 -8.35
CA VAL A 119 -5.79 -4.30 -8.13
C VAL A 119 -6.73 -4.17 -6.93
N THR A 120 -7.98 -3.85 -7.24
CA THR A 120 -9.07 -3.76 -6.25
C THR A 120 -10.05 -4.91 -6.44
N THR A 121 -11.08 -5.01 -5.61
CA THR A 121 -12.17 -5.99 -5.79
C THR A 121 -12.80 -5.96 -7.19
N ASN A 122 -12.85 -4.80 -7.84
CA ASN A 122 -13.40 -4.66 -9.21
C ASN A 122 -12.48 -5.24 -10.30
N SER A 123 -11.22 -5.50 -9.96
CA SER A 123 -10.23 -6.16 -10.80
C SER A 123 -10.35 -7.68 -10.72
N HIS A 124 -11.14 -8.22 -9.78
CA HIS A 124 -11.46 -9.65 -9.70
C HIS A 124 -12.06 -10.14 -11.03
N GLY A 125 -11.49 -11.21 -11.58
CA GLY A 125 -11.82 -11.73 -12.92
C GLY A 125 -11.23 -10.95 -14.11
N LYS A 126 -10.81 -9.68 -13.93
CA LYS A 126 -10.21 -8.85 -14.99
C LYS A 126 -8.69 -8.95 -15.07
N LEU A 127 -8.01 -9.44 -14.03
CA LEU A 127 -6.55 -9.61 -14.01
C LEU A 127 -6.02 -10.37 -15.22
N GLY A 128 -6.70 -11.45 -15.63
CA GLY A 128 -6.33 -12.20 -16.84
C GLY A 128 -6.46 -11.38 -18.12
N ALA A 129 -7.46 -10.50 -18.21
CA ALA A 129 -7.62 -9.59 -19.35
C ALA A 129 -6.55 -8.49 -19.37
N ILE A 130 -6.20 -7.94 -18.20
CA ILE A 130 -5.10 -6.98 -18.03
C ILE A 130 -3.77 -7.59 -18.50
N MET A 131 -3.48 -8.83 -18.08
CA MET A 131 -2.30 -9.57 -18.54
C MET A 131 -2.28 -9.75 -20.06
N ARG A 132 -3.39 -10.19 -20.65
CA ARG A 132 -3.48 -10.38 -22.12
C ARG A 132 -3.30 -9.08 -22.89
N LYS A 133 -3.82 -7.96 -22.40
CA LYS A 133 -3.66 -6.64 -23.03
C LYS A 133 -2.19 -6.20 -23.07
N GLY A 134 -1.40 -6.60 -22.08
CA GLY A 134 0.05 -6.35 -21.99
C GLY A 134 0.91 -7.43 -22.65
N SER A 135 0.33 -8.38 -23.39
CA SER A 135 1.07 -9.51 -23.96
C SER A 135 2.24 -9.05 -24.84
N GLY A 136 3.41 -9.67 -24.63
CA GLY A 136 4.65 -9.36 -25.36
C GLY A 136 5.45 -8.17 -24.80
N LYS A 137 4.97 -7.52 -23.73
CA LYS A 137 5.69 -6.47 -23.00
C LYS A 137 6.13 -6.97 -21.61
N PRO A 138 7.14 -6.35 -21.00
CA PRO A 138 7.49 -6.63 -19.60
C PRO A 138 6.28 -6.45 -18.68
N ILE A 139 6.17 -7.31 -17.67
CA ILE A 139 5.06 -7.28 -16.72
C ILE A 139 5.51 -6.46 -15.52
N ASN A 140 4.83 -5.35 -15.26
CA ASN A 140 5.13 -4.47 -14.13
C ASN A 140 4.18 -4.78 -12.97
N LEU A 141 4.73 -5.00 -11.78
CA LEU A 141 3.98 -5.31 -10.57
C LEU A 141 4.39 -4.35 -9.45
N THR A 142 3.43 -3.94 -8.63
CA THR A 142 3.72 -3.36 -7.31
C THR A 142 3.17 -4.29 -6.24
N ILE A 143 4.06 -4.77 -5.38
CA ILE A 143 3.77 -5.69 -4.28
C ILE A 143 3.97 -4.96 -2.96
N ILE A 144 3.02 -5.12 -2.05
CA ILE A 144 3.17 -4.70 -0.66
C ILE A 144 3.57 -5.92 0.15
N LYS A 145 4.68 -5.80 0.89
CA LYS A 145 5.23 -6.89 1.68
C LYS A 145 4.42 -7.09 2.96
N ALA A 146 4.18 -8.35 3.29
CA ALA A 146 3.48 -8.69 4.54
C ALA A 146 4.31 -8.45 5.81
N HIS A 147 5.63 -8.28 5.66
CA HIS A 147 6.57 -8.06 6.76
C HIS A 147 7.37 -6.79 6.55
N HIS A 148 7.93 -6.28 7.64
CA HIS A 148 8.94 -5.24 7.61
C HIS A 148 10.31 -5.83 7.29
N SER A 149 10.95 -5.33 6.25
CA SER A 149 12.27 -5.78 5.78
C SER A 149 13.36 -5.64 6.84
N LYS A 150 13.19 -4.74 7.82
CA LYS A 150 14.17 -4.45 8.87
C LYS A 150 14.05 -5.34 10.10
N THR A 151 12.82 -5.65 10.52
CA THR A 151 12.57 -6.41 11.75
C THR A 151 12.16 -7.85 11.47
N GLY A 152 11.66 -8.15 10.26
CA GLY A 152 11.07 -9.44 9.91
C GLY A 152 9.68 -9.66 10.51
N ASP A 153 9.16 -8.69 11.27
CA ASP A 153 7.82 -8.78 11.85
C ASP A 153 6.75 -8.53 10.80
N LEU A 154 5.61 -9.19 10.98
CA LEU A 154 4.43 -8.94 10.16
C LEU A 154 3.96 -7.50 10.34
N TYR A 155 3.61 -6.87 9.22
CA TYR A 155 2.99 -5.56 9.19
C TYR A 155 1.62 -5.63 9.87
N PRO A 156 1.37 -4.92 10.98
CA PRO A 156 0.22 -5.19 11.83
C PRO A 156 -1.15 -5.17 11.11
N PRO A 157 -1.42 -4.22 10.20
CA PRO A 157 -2.68 -4.20 9.45
C PRO A 157 -2.92 -5.44 8.57
N ILE A 158 -1.87 -6.16 8.17
CA ILE A 158 -2.03 -7.35 7.33
C ILE A 158 -2.52 -8.57 8.11
N ILE A 159 -2.29 -8.63 9.42
CA ILE A 159 -2.65 -9.80 10.25
C ILE A 159 -4.15 -10.10 10.15
N ASN A 160 -4.98 -9.06 10.25
CA ASN A 160 -6.43 -9.19 10.11
C ASN A 160 -6.84 -9.64 8.70
N LEU A 161 -6.10 -9.23 7.67
CA LEU A 161 -6.33 -9.62 6.30
C LEU A 161 -5.97 -11.09 6.06
N LEU A 162 -4.86 -11.57 6.65
CA LEU A 162 -4.43 -12.97 6.57
C LEU A 162 -5.45 -13.92 7.21
N HIS A 163 -5.92 -13.61 8.43
CA HIS A 163 -6.97 -14.40 9.09
C HIS A 163 -8.23 -14.53 8.23
N ARG A 164 -8.67 -13.42 7.63
CA ARG A 164 -9.85 -13.40 6.74
C ARG A 164 -9.61 -14.14 5.42
N ALA A 165 -8.36 -14.19 4.95
CA ALA A 165 -7.95 -14.98 3.80
C ALA A 165 -7.77 -16.47 4.12
N ARG A 166 -7.96 -16.89 5.38
CA ARG A 166 -7.67 -18.24 5.88
C ARG A 166 -6.19 -18.63 5.70
N LEU A 167 -5.30 -17.65 5.82
CA LEU A 167 -3.86 -17.85 5.90
C LEU A 167 -3.44 -17.68 7.36
N ASP A 168 -2.69 -18.64 7.87
CA ASP A 168 -2.11 -18.54 9.21
C ASP A 168 -0.93 -17.54 9.17
N PRO A 169 -0.95 -16.47 10.00
CA PRO A 169 0.15 -15.52 10.07
C PRO A 169 1.49 -16.15 10.41
N ASP A 170 1.51 -17.20 11.24
CA ASP A 170 2.76 -17.86 11.65
C ASP A 170 3.36 -18.66 10.48
N ASP A 171 2.52 -19.35 9.71
CA ASP A 171 2.93 -20.03 8.47
C ASP A 171 3.44 -19.03 7.42
N VAL A 172 2.76 -17.90 7.27
CA VAL A 172 3.18 -16.83 6.35
C VAL A 172 4.53 -16.29 6.75
N ARG A 173 4.73 -15.99 8.04
CA ARG A 173 6.01 -15.52 8.57
C ARG A 173 7.12 -16.54 8.32
N ALA A 174 6.87 -17.83 8.59
CA ALA A 174 7.83 -18.90 8.35
C ALA A 174 8.22 -19.03 6.87
N LYS A 175 7.23 -19.02 5.95
CA LYS A 175 7.46 -19.08 4.50
C LYS A 175 8.24 -17.88 3.97
N GLN A 176 8.01 -16.70 4.52
CA GLN A 176 8.74 -15.49 4.16
C GLN A 176 10.18 -15.49 4.67
N LEU A 177 10.40 -16.01 5.88
CA LEU A 177 11.75 -16.21 6.40
C LEU A 177 12.53 -17.22 5.55
N ALA A 178 11.90 -18.32 5.13
CA ALA A 178 12.53 -19.31 4.25
C ALA A 178 12.91 -18.70 2.89
N ALA A 179 12.04 -17.89 2.28
CA ALA A 179 12.30 -17.22 1.02
C ALA A 179 13.49 -16.23 1.11
N LEU A 180 13.68 -15.55 2.24
CA LEU A 180 14.83 -14.67 2.50
C LEU A 180 16.16 -15.45 2.59
N HIS A 181 16.13 -16.71 3.03
CA HIS A 181 17.30 -17.58 3.16
C HIS A 181 17.57 -18.45 1.92
N GLY A 182 16.76 -18.32 0.86
CA GLY A 182 16.94 -19.05 -0.40
C GLY A 182 16.38 -20.47 -0.42
N ASP A 183 15.63 -20.88 0.60
CA ASP A 183 14.94 -22.17 0.61
C ASP A 183 13.56 -22.01 -0.03
N VAL A 184 13.42 -22.44 -1.28
CA VAL A 184 12.12 -22.59 -1.94
C VAL A 184 11.39 -23.74 -1.25
N CYS A 185 10.51 -23.38 -0.32
CA CYS A 185 9.76 -24.33 0.50
C CYS A 185 9.10 -25.43 -0.36
N SER A 186 9.58 -26.66 -0.14
CA SER A 186 9.06 -27.91 -0.66
C SER A 186 7.76 -28.25 0.05
N ASP A 187 6.62 -27.90 -0.54
CA ASP A 187 5.34 -28.58 -0.27
C ASP A 187 4.82 -29.24 -1.55
N ASP A 188 5.07 -30.55 -1.62
CA ASP A 188 4.25 -31.49 -2.38
C ASP A 188 3.02 -31.78 -1.53
N ALA A 189 1.90 -31.11 -1.83
CA ALA A 189 0.59 -31.47 -1.30
C ALA A 189 -0.50 -31.04 -2.27
N LEU A 190 -0.59 -31.75 -3.39
CA LEU A 190 -1.81 -31.94 -4.20
C LEU A 190 -1.50 -33.03 -5.25
N MET A 191 -1.51 -34.28 -4.78
CA MET A 191 -2.03 -35.39 -5.58
C MET A 191 -3.53 -35.50 -5.32
#